data_AF-A0A933FST1-F1
#
_entry.id   AF-A0A933FST1-F1
#
_cell.length_a   1.000
_cell.length_b   1.000
_cell.length_c   1.000
_cell.angle_alpha   90.00
_cell.angle_beta   90.00
_cell.angle_gamma   90.00
#
_symmetry.space_group_name_H-M   'P 1'
#
loop_
_entity.id
_entity.type
_entity.pdbx_description
1 polymer ?
#
loop_
_entity_poly.entity_id
_entity_poly.type
_entity_poly.pdbx_seq_one_letter_code
_entity_poly.pdbx_strand_id
1 'polypeptide(L)'
;MRVIGDQPVIVQALATGTVDGAFLSYTFGKMAERQGGRILADVAKADIPYQGTGILARRSFVEKSPELVEKTLRALIKAVVFIKEAENKPAVMRSLAKWLRLLRLEDAEAGYATINALYNRRLLPTQEGLRNALGILTNVDAKFARLKAEDLVDDRIASRLAREGNL
;
A
#
# COMPACT_ATOMS: atom_id res chain seq x y z
N MET A 1 -0.68 -4.60 -21.69
CA MET A 1 -1.31 -4.70 -20.35
C MET A 1 -2.73 -4.18 -20.47
N ARG A 2 -3.75 -5.02 -20.17
CA ARG A 2 -5.17 -4.62 -20.22
C ARG A 2 -5.64 -4.36 -18.80
N VAL A 3 -6.32 -3.24 -18.55
CA VAL A 3 -6.91 -2.96 -17.24
C VAL A 3 -8.24 -3.71 -17.17
N ILE A 4 -8.33 -4.67 -16.25
CA ILE A 4 -9.52 -5.48 -16.03
C ILE A 4 -10.02 -5.19 -14.61
N GLY A 5 -10.80 -4.11 -14.46
CA GLY A 5 -11.50 -3.80 -13.21
C GLY A 5 -10.61 -3.73 -11.96
N ASP A 6 -11.23 -3.99 -10.80
CA ASP A 6 -10.57 -4.09 -9.50
C ASP A 6 -10.07 -5.53 -9.23
N GLN A 7 -9.31 -5.74 -8.15
CA GLN A 7 -8.66 -7.03 -7.88
C GLN A 7 -9.61 -8.25 -7.80
N PRO A 8 -10.83 -8.15 -7.23
CA PRO A 8 -11.81 -9.25 -7.32
C PRO A 8 -12.12 -9.67 -8.76
N VAL A 9 -12.34 -8.70 -9.66
CA VAL A 9 -12.61 -8.98 -11.08
C VAL A 9 -11.40 -9.61 -11.75
N ILE A 10 -10.18 -9.16 -11.41
CA ILE A 10 -8.94 -9.76 -11.92
C ILE A 10 -8.81 -11.22 -11.49
N VAL A 11 -9.11 -11.55 -10.22
CA VAL A 11 -9.08 -12.95 -9.74
C VAL A 11 -10.08 -13.81 -10.51
N GLN A 12 -11.29 -13.31 -10.76
CA GLN A 12 -12.27 -14.03 -11.58
C GLN A 12 -11.80 -14.19 -13.04
N ALA A 13 -11.14 -13.18 -13.61
CA ALA A 13 -10.59 -13.24 -14.97
C ALA A 13 -9.47 -14.29 -15.08
N LEU A 14 -8.64 -14.44 -14.05
CA LEU A 14 -7.65 -15.52 -13.96
C LEU A 14 -8.34 -16.89 -13.88
N ALA A 15 -9.32 -17.04 -13.00
CA ALA A 15 -10.03 -18.31 -12.80
C ALA A 15 -10.78 -18.80 -14.05
N THR A 16 -11.25 -17.87 -14.88
CA THR A 16 -11.96 -18.16 -16.13
C THR A 16 -11.05 -18.29 -17.34
N GLY A 17 -9.72 -18.08 -17.17
CA GLY A 17 -8.77 -18.08 -18.28
C GLY A 17 -8.91 -16.88 -19.23
N THR A 18 -9.61 -15.82 -18.81
CA THR A 18 -9.72 -14.57 -19.58
C THR A 18 -8.37 -13.84 -19.65
N VAL A 19 -7.51 -14.02 -18.64
CA VAL A 19 -6.12 -13.56 -18.62
C VAL A 19 -5.19 -14.63 -18.10
N ASP A 20 -3.96 -14.62 -18.62
CA ASP A 20 -2.92 -15.61 -18.26
C ASP A 20 -2.13 -15.25 -17.00
N GLY A 21 -2.20 -13.98 -16.56
CA GLY A 21 -1.45 -13.50 -15.40
C GLY A 21 -1.89 -12.11 -14.96
N ALA A 22 -1.70 -11.82 -13.66
CA ALA A 22 -2.00 -10.51 -13.10
C ALA A 22 -1.14 -10.17 -11.87
N PHE A 23 -0.99 -8.88 -11.62
CA PHE A 23 -0.44 -8.36 -10.37
C PHE A 23 -1.57 -8.26 -9.33
N LEU A 24 -1.42 -8.95 -8.20
CA LEU A 24 -2.42 -9.01 -7.13
C LEU A 24 -1.78 -8.64 -5.79
N SER A 25 -2.56 -8.02 -4.90
CA SER A 25 -2.16 -7.91 -3.50
C SER A 25 -2.17 -9.28 -2.83
N TYR A 26 -1.48 -9.41 -1.70
CA TYR A 26 -1.35 -10.68 -0.98
C TYR A 26 -2.68 -11.37 -0.68
N THR A 27 -3.73 -10.61 -0.33
CA THR A 27 -5.07 -11.15 -0.09
C THR A 27 -5.63 -11.84 -1.34
N PHE A 28 -5.64 -11.13 -2.48
CA PHE A 28 -6.20 -11.66 -3.73
C PHE A 28 -5.27 -12.68 -4.39
N GLY A 29 -3.95 -12.56 -4.20
CA GLY A 29 -2.98 -13.57 -4.63
C GLY A 29 -3.21 -14.92 -3.94
N LYS A 30 -3.46 -14.92 -2.62
CA LYS A 30 -3.83 -16.14 -1.88
C LYS A 30 -5.17 -16.72 -2.33
N MET A 31 -6.13 -15.88 -2.70
CA MET A 31 -7.39 -16.35 -3.29
C MET A 31 -7.16 -17.01 -4.66
N ALA A 32 -6.34 -16.40 -5.52
CA ALA A 32 -5.99 -16.96 -6.83
C ALA A 32 -5.23 -18.30 -6.70
N GLU A 33 -4.29 -18.43 -5.74
CA GLU A 33 -3.61 -19.70 -5.46
C GLU A 33 -4.60 -20.81 -5.09
N ARG A 34 -5.58 -20.51 -4.23
CA ARG A 34 -6.62 -21.48 -3.85
C ARG A 34 -7.50 -21.91 -5.01
N GLN A 35 -7.57 -21.12 -6.08
CA GLN A 35 -8.31 -21.41 -7.30
C GLN A 35 -7.44 -22.09 -8.39
N GLY A 36 -6.23 -22.53 -8.03
CA GLY A 36 -5.32 -23.25 -8.93
C GLY A 36 -4.28 -22.36 -9.62
N GLY A 37 -4.26 -21.06 -9.33
CA GLY A 37 -3.20 -20.16 -9.78
C GLY A 37 -1.85 -20.46 -9.11
N ARG A 38 -0.77 -19.94 -9.70
CA ARG A 38 0.60 -20.06 -9.15
C ARG A 38 1.23 -18.68 -8.99
N ILE A 39 1.81 -18.42 -7.82
CA ILE A 39 2.62 -17.21 -7.61
C ILE A 39 3.95 -17.38 -8.36
N LEU A 40 4.16 -16.53 -9.36
CA LEU A 40 5.38 -16.53 -10.18
C LEU A 40 6.50 -15.66 -9.56
N ALA A 41 6.11 -14.57 -8.90
CA ALA A 41 7.03 -13.66 -8.23
C ALA A 41 6.35 -13.01 -7.02
N ASP A 42 7.13 -12.78 -5.96
CA ASP A 42 6.72 -12.04 -4.77
C ASP A 42 7.59 -10.77 -4.67
N VAL A 43 6.99 -9.61 -4.93
CA VAL A 43 7.72 -8.35 -4.99
C VAL A 43 8.32 -7.96 -3.64
N ALA A 44 7.74 -8.38 -2.50
CA ALA A 44 8.37 -8.11 -1.19
C ALA A 44 9.62 -8.97 -0.94
N LYS A 45 9.83 -10.05 -1.70
CA LYS A 45 11.07 -10.84 -1.66
C LYS A 45 12.12 -10.32 -2.63
N ALA A 46 11.74 -9.42 -3.54
CA ALA A 46 12.72 -8.68 -4.31
C ALA A 46 13.33 -7.64 -3.37
N ASP A 47 14.66 -7.66 -3.21
CA ASP A 47 15.40 -6.68 -2.41
C ASP A 47 15.52 -5.34 -3.14
N ILE A 48 14.38 -4.84 -3.62
CA ILE A 48 14.26 -3.61 -4.42
C ILE A 48 13.47 -2.62 -3.57
N PRO A 49 14.11 -1.58 -3.03
CA PRO A 49 13.42 -0.51 -2.33
C PRO A 49 12.35 0.10 -3.24
N TYR A 50 11.09 -0.02 -2.85
CA TYR A 50 9.95 0.46 -3.64
C TYR A 50 8.89 1.08 -2.75
N GLN A 51 8.52 2.32 -3.04
CA GLN A 51 7.45 3.02 -2.32
C GLN A 51 6.09 2.64 -2.92
N GLY A 52 5.49 1.54 -2.43
CA GLY A 52 4.22 1.03 -2.98
C GLY A 52 2.94 1.75 -2.53
N THR A 53 2.94 2.38 -1.36
CA THR A 53 1.78 3.12 -0.84
C THR A 53 2.25 4.43 -0.22
N GLY A 54 1.49 5.50 -0.42
CA GLY A 54 1.78 6.82 0.13
C GLY A 54 0.50 7.62 0.34
N ILE A 55 0.61 8.66 1.16
CA ILE A 55 -0.45 9.64 1.35
C ILE A 55 -0.11 10.83 0.46
N LEU A 56 -1.06 11.24 -0.38
CA LEU A 56 -0.87 12.36 -1.30
C LEU A 56 -1.84 13.48 -0.94
N ALA A 57 -1.33 14.71 -0.92
CA ALA A 57 -2.10 15.92 -0.72
C ALA A 57 -1.59 17.02 -1.65
N ARG A 58 -2.46 17.98 -1.98
CA ARG A 58 -2.03 19.18 -2.71
C ARG A 58 -1.14 20.02 -1.80
N ARG A 59 -0.02 20.53 -2.32
CA ARG A 59 0.89 21.43 -1.58
C ARG A 59 0.12 22.61 -0.93
N SER A 60 -0.77 23.24 -1.69
CA SER A 60 -1.62 24.32 -1.21
C SER A 60 -2.54 23.94 -0.04
N PHE A 61 -2.95 22.67 0.06
CA PHE A 61 -3.76 22.18 1.18
C PHE A 61 -2.88 21.98 2.43
N VAL A 62 -1.69 21.42 2.25
CA VAL A 62 -0.72 21.25 3.35
C VAL A 62 -0.34 22.61 3.95
N GLU A 63 -0.12 23.63 3.11
CA GLU A 63 0.20 24.99 3.54
C GLU A 63 -0.97 25.70 4.23
N LYS A 64 -2.19 25.55 3.70
CA LYS A 64 -3.39 26.22 4.26
C LYS A 64 -3.94 25.55 5.52
N SER A 65 -3.68 24.25 5.71
CA SER A 65 -4.28 23.47 6.79
C SER A 65 -3.29 22.49 7.44
N PRO A 66 -2.12 22.97 7.91
CA PRO A 66 -1.07 22.10 8.45
C PRO A 66 -1.53 21.33 9.69
N GLU A 67 -2.38 21.93 10.55
CA GLU A 67 -2.93 21.25 11.72
C GLU A 67 -3.84 20.06 11.36
N LEU A 68 -4.62 20.20 10.28
CA LEU A 68 -5.48 19.10 9.83
C LEU A 68 -4.62 17.97 9.29
N VAL A 69 -3.58 18.28 8.51
CA VAL A 69 -2.61 17.28 8.04
C VAL A 69 -1.95 16.57 9.22
N GLU A 70 -1.51 17.30 10.24
CA GLU A 70 -0.92 16.71 11.44
C GLU A 70 -1.91 15.78 12.16
N LYS A 71 -3.15 16.23 12.39
CA LYS A 71 -4.19 15.41 13.03
C LYS A 71 -4.48 14.14 12.23
N THR A 72 -4.51 14.23 10.90
CA THR A 72 -4.67 13.07 10.01
C THR A 72 -3.49 12.10 10.15
N LEU A 73 -2.24 12.59 10.11
CA LEU A 73 -1.06 11.74 10.28
C LEU A 73 -1.09 11.02 11.63
N ARG A 74 -1.37 11.75 12.73
CA ARG A 74 -1.52 11.19 14.09
C ARG A 74 -2.60 10.11 14.14
N ALA A 75 -3.73 10.30 13.48
CA ALA A 75 -4.80 9.29 13.41
C ALA A 75 -4.34 8.03 12.67
N LEU A 76 -3.59 8.18 11.57
CA LEU A 76 -3.06 7.05 10.80
C LEU A 76 -2.01 6.26 11.61
N ILE A 77 -1.16 6.94 12.38
CA ILE A 77 -0.22 6.28 13.29
C ILE A 77 -0.95 5.46 14.35
N LYS A 78 -1.99 6.04 14.97
CA LYS A 78 -2.85 5.32 15.92
C LYS A 78 -3.50 4.10 15.28
N ALA A 79 -3.91 4.18 14.01
CA ALA A 79 -4.43 3.04 13.26
C ALA A 79 -3.36 1.96 13.04
N VAL A 80 -2.12 2.34 12.71
CA VAL A 80 -1.01 1.37 12.58
C VAL A 80 -0.71 0.68 13.91
N VAL A 81 -0.69 1.43 15.02
CA VAL A 81 -0.55 0.86 16.36
C VAL A 81 -1.68 -0.12 16.64
N PHE A 82 -2.93 0.29 16.41
CA PHE A 82 -4.10 -0.57 16.57
C PHE A 82 -4.00 -1.87 15.77
N ILE A 83 -3.52 -1.82 14.53
CA ILE A 83 -3.32 -3.00 13.67
C ILE A 83 -2.24 -3.94 14.25
N LYS A 84 -1.18 -3.40 14.85
CA LYS A 84 -0.05 -4.18 15.38
C LYS A 84 -0.37 -4.88 16.70
N GLU A 85 -1.31 -4.36 17.48
CA GLU A 85 -1.74 -5.01 18.72
C GLU A 85 -2.49 -6.31 18.42
N ALA A 86 -1.95 -7.44 18.90
CA ALA A 86 -2.48 -8.77 18.59
C ALA A 86 -3.95 -8.95 19.04
N GLU A 87 -4.35 -8.31 20.14
CA GLU A 87 -5.72 -8.31 20.66
C GLU A 87 -6.73 -7.69 19.68
N ASN A 88 -6.29 -6.76 18.84
CA ASN A 88 -7.13 -6.06 17.86
C ASN A 88 -7.27 -6.82 16.54
N LYS A 89 -6.51 -7.90 16.34
CA LYS A 89 -6.55 -8.72 15.12
C LYS A 89 -7.98 -9.06 14.66
N PRO A 90 -8.92 -9.53 15.52
CA PRO A 90 -10.28 -9.83 15.08
C PRO A 90 -11.03 -8.61 14.53
N ALA A 91 -10.82 -7.43 15.11
CA ALA A 91 -11.45 -6.19 14.64
C ALA A 91 -10.86 -5.73 13.29
N VAL A 92 -9.55 -5.88 13.12
CA VAL A 92 -8.86 -5.56 11.86
C VAL A 92 -9.33 -6.50 10.75
N MET A 93 -9.37 -7.81 11.00
CA MET A 93 -9.87 -8.80 10.03
C MET A 93 -11.32 -8.54 9.62
N ARG A 94 -12.21 -8.20 10.57
CA ARG A 94 -13.60 -7.82 10.26
C ARG A 94 -13.67 -6.58 9.37
N SER A 95 -12.80 -5.60 9.64
CA SER A 95 -12.72 -4.37 8.83
C SER A 95 -12.26 -4.69 7.41
N LEU A 96 -11.23 -5.52 7.25
CA LEU A 96 -10.75 -5.97 5.93
C LEU A 96 -11.82 -6.74 5.18
N ALA A 97 -12.48 -7.71 5.82
CA ALA A 97 -13.54 -8.49 5.20
C ALA A 97 -14.68 -7.59 4.69
N LYS A 98 -15.10 -6.61 5.50
CA LYS A 98 -16.14 -5.63 5.12
C LYS A 98 -15.71 -4.77 3.93
N TRP A 99 -14.54 -4.13 4.01
CA TRP A 99 -14.14 -3.11 3.03
C TRP A 99 -13.58 -3.69 1.74
N LEU A 100 -13.01 -4.89 1.78
CA LEU A 100 -12.58 -5.63 0.58
C LEU A 100 -13.68 -6.56 0.04
N ARG A 101 -14.87 -6.58 0.68
CA ARG A 101 -16.01 -7.43 0.31
C ARG A 101 -15.62 -8.91 0.20
N LEU A 102 -14.82 -9.39 1.16
CA LEU A 102 -14.41 -10.79 1.22
C LEU A 102 -15.59 -11.65 1.66
N LEU A 103 -15.73 -12.82 1.03
CA LEU A 103 -16.83 -13.75 1.33
C LEU A 103 -16.66 -14.44 2.69
N ARG A 104 -15.41 -14.67 3.12
CA ARG A 104 -15.09 -15.34 4.38
C ARG A 104 -14.11 -14.52 5.19
N LEU A 105 -14.26 -14.56 6.51
CA LEU A 105 -13.37 -13.83 7.42
C LEU A 105 -11.94 -14.37 7.33
N GLU A 106 -11.77 -15.68 7.15
CA GLU A 106 -10.46 -16.32 7.00
C GLU A 106 -9.68 -15.83 5.77
N ASP A 107 -10.36 -15.30 4.75
CA ASP A 107 -9.70 -14.70 3.58
C ASP A 107 -8.99 -13.37 3.95
N ALA A 108 -9.39 -12.73 5.06
CA ALA A 108 -8.73 -11.53 5.57
C ALA A 108 -7.39 -11.82 6.28
N GLU A 109 -7.12 -13.08 6.65
CA GLU A 109 -5.92 -13.45 7.42
C GLU A 109 -4.63 -13.09 6.68
N ALA A 110 -4.58 -13.42 5.38
CA ALA A 110 -3.43 -13.08 4.53
C ALA A 110 -3.24 -11.56 4.43
N GLY A 111 -4.34 -10.81 4.30
CA GLY A 111 -4.31 -9.35 4.30
C GLY A 111 -3.78 -8.80 5.61
N TYR A 112 -4.31 -9.28 6.74
CA TYR A 112 -3.87 -8.89 8.07
C TYR A 112 -2.37 -9.14 8.28
N ALA A 113 -1.88 -10.35 7.97
CA ALA A 113 -0.48 -10.71 8.11
C ALA A 113 0.44 -9.77 7.30
N THR A 114 0.06 -9.48 6.06
CA THR A 114 0.79 -8.53 5.20
C THR A 114 0.81 -7.13 5.80
N ILE A 115 -0.34 -6.58 6.19
CA ILE A 115 -0.42 -5.21 6.71
C ILE A 115 0.38 -5.10 8.01
N ASN A 116 0.27 -6.10 8.89
CA ASN A 116 1.02 -6.15 10.14
C ASN A 116 2.54 -6.17 9.91
N ALA A 117 3.00 -6.90 8.88
CA ALA A 117 4.41 -6.99 8.51
C ALA A 117 4.94 -5.71 7.83
N LEU A 118 4.18 -5.13 6.90
CA LEU A 118 4.64 -4.04 6.05
C LEU A 118 4.44 -2.65 6.67
N TYR A 119 3.38 -2.44 7.45
CA TYR A 119 3.08 -1.10 7.98
C TYR A 119 3.97 -0.80 9.19
N ASN A 120 4.55 0.40 9.18
CA ASN A 120 5.41 0.90 10.24
C ASN A 120 4.90 2.25 10.76
N ARG A 121 5.28 2.57 12.00
CA ARG A 121 4.83 3.79 12.69
C ARG A 121 5.46 5.07 12.15
N ARG A 122 6.61 4.98 11.47
CA ARG A 122 7.34 6.16 11.01
C ARG A 122 6.61 6.90 9.88
N LEU A 123 5.83 6.20 9.05
CA LEU A 123 5.08 6.79 7.91
C LEU A 123 5.91 7.77 7.05
N LEU A 124 7.24 7.58 7.01
CA LEU A 124 8.14 8.43 6.25
C LEU A 124 8.24 7.87 4.82
N PRO A 125 8.15 8.73 3.79
CA PRO A 125 8.40 8.30 2.42
C PRO A 125 9.88 7.92 2.26
N THR A 126 10.14 6.94 1.41
CA THR A 126 11.51 6.55 1.04
C THR A 126 11.90 7.25 -0.26
N GLN A 127 12.91 8.13 -0.21
CA GLN A 127 13.39 8.80 -1.43
C GLN A 127 13.89 7.80 -2.45
N GLU A 128 14.63 6.78 -2.01
CA GLU A 128 15.12 5.71 -2.87
C GLU A 128 13.98 4.95 -3.57
N GLY A 129 12.93 4.57 -2.82
CA GLY A 129 11.76 3.91 -3.38
C GLY A 129 11.02 4.76 -4.42
N LEU A 130 10.96 6.08 -4.21
CA LEU A 130 10.38 7.02 -5.18
C LEU A 130 11.25 7.19 -6.43
N ARG A 131 12.58 7.25 -6.29
CA ARG A 131 13.49 7.28 -7.44
C ARG A 131 13.37 6.01 -8.28
N ASN A 132 13.31 4.85 -7.65
CA ASN A 132 13.12 3.57 -8.33
C ASN A 132 11.78 3.52 -9.08
N ALA A 133 10.69 4.00 -8.46
CA ALA A 133 9.39 4.13 -9.12
C ALA A 133 9.43 5.07 -10.33
N LEU A 134 10.10 6.23 -10.22
CA LEU A 134 10.29 7.15 -11.35
C LEU A 134 11.12 6.54 -12.48
N GLY A 135 12.13 5.72 -12.17
CA GLY A 135 12.91 4.98 -13.16
C GLY A 135 12.04 4.02 -13.97
N ILE A 136 11.18 3.25 -13.31
CA ILE A 136 10.20 2.36 -13.98
C ILE A 136 9.26 3.18 -14.86
N LEU A 137 8.74 4.30 -14.36
CA LEU A 137 7.84 5.17 -15.14
C LEU A 137 8.54 5.79 -16.35
N THR A 138 9.82 6.12 -16.24
CA THR A 138 10.61 6.68 -17.35
C THR A 138 10.79 5.68 -18.49
N ASN A 139 10.89 4.38 -18.18
CA ASN A 139 10.90 3.31 -19.18
C ASN A 139 9.56 3.18 -19.92
N VAL A 140 8.45 3.63 -19.31
CA VAL A 140 7.12 3.67 -19.93
C VAL A 140 6.93 4.94 -20.76
N ASP A 141 7.35 6.10 -20.23
CA ASP A 141 7.25 7.39 -20.88
C ASP A 141 8.38 8.33 -20.43
N ALA A 142 9.19 8.79 -21.38
CA ALA A 142 10.35 9.63 -21.13
C ALA A 142 10.02 10.96 -20.42
N LYS A 143 8.76 11.44 -20.47
CA LYS A 143 8.37 12.69 -19.79
C LYS A 143 8.54 12.61 -18.27
N PHE A 144 8.55 11.41 -17.68
CA PHE A 144 8.75 11.24 -16.25
C PHE A 144 10.19 11.51 -15.81
N ALA A 145 11.16 11.51 -16.73
CA ALA A 145 12.56 11.84 -16.46
C ALA A 145 12.76 13.28 -15.94
N ARG A 146 11.79 14.18 -16.18
CA ARG A 146 11.85 15.56 -15.69
C ARG A 146 11.51 15.70 -14.20
N LEU A 147 10.94 14.66 -13.59
CA LEU A 147 10.55 14.68 -12.18
C LEU A 147 11.72 14.24 -11.32
N LYS A 148 11.91 14.90 -10.18
CA LYS A 148 12.87 14.51 -9.14
C LYS A 148 12.10 14.00 -7.94
N ALA A 149 12.57 12.92 -7.31
CA ALA A 149 11.90 12.34 -6.14
C ALA A 149 11.80 13.35 -4.99
N GLU A 150 12.81 14.21 -4.85
CA GLU A 150 12.91 15.24 -3.82
C GLU A 150 11.82 16.30 -3.97
N ASP A 151 11.42 16.63 -5.20
CA ASP A 151 10.36 17.63 -5.48
C ASP A 151 8.95 17.09 -5.19
N LEU A 152 8.82 15.76 -5.09
CA LEU A 152 7.57 15.04 -4.85
C LEU A 152 7.34 14.75 -3.35
N VAL A 153 8.34 14.98 -2.50
CA VAL A 153 8.27 14.69 -1.06
C VAL A 153 8.08 15.98 -0.27
N ASP A 154 7.00 16.05 0.50
CA ASP A 154 6.84 16.99 1.62
C ASP A 154 6.58 16.19 2.90
N ASP A 155 7.64 15.93 3.65
CA ASP A 155 7.62 15.14 4.87
C ASP A 155 7.78 15.99 6.14
N ARG A 156 7.80 17.33 6.03
CA ARG A 156 8.17 18.23 7.14
C ARG A 156 7.36 18.00 8.41
N ILE A 157 6.05 17.76 8.27
CA ILE A 157 5.15 17.45 9.39
C ILE A 157 5.43 16.06 9.94
N ALA A 158 5.52 15.04 9.09
CA ALA A 158 5.80 13.66 9.50
C ALA A 158 7.17 13.52 10.20
N SER A 159 8.21 14.13 9.62
CA SER A 159 9.57 14.17 10.15
C SER A 159 9.69 14.98 11.45
N ARG A 160 8.83 15.97 11.67
CA ARG A 160 8.73 16.63 12.99
C ARG A 160 8.09 15.70 14.01
N LEU A 161 6.95 15.08 13.69
CA LEU A 161 6.29 14.10 14.57
C LEU A 161 7.24 12.96 14.97
N ALA A 162 8.08 12.49 14.04
CA ALA A 162 9.09 11.46 14.28
C ALA A 162 10.08 11.84 15.37
N ARG A 163 10.56 13.09 15.32
CA ARG A 163 11.57 13.60 16.24
C ARG A 163 11.00 13.87 17.63
N GLU A 164 9.73 14.26 17.72
CA GLU A 164 9.05 14.54 18.99
C GLU A 164 8.71 13.26 19.79
N GLY A 165 9.02 12.05 19.27
CA GLY A 165 8.60 10.78 19.90
C GLY A 165 7.08 10.55 19.80
N ASN A 166 6.41 11.31 18.94
CA ASN A 166 4.97 11.27 18.70
C ASN A 166 4.58 10.31 17.56
N LEU A 167 5.53 9.46 17.11
CA LEU A 167 5.33 8.34 16.17
C LEU A 167 5.39 6.99 16.89
#